data_AF-A0A7S3KB37-F1
#
_entry.id   AF-A0A7S3KB37-F1
#
_cell.length_a   1.000
_cell.length_b   1.000
_cell.length_c   1.000
_cell.angle_alpha   90.00
_cell.angle_beta   90.00
_cell.angle_gamma   90.00
#
_symmetry.space_group_name_H-M   'P 1'
#
loop_
_entity.id
_entity.type
_entity.pdbx_description
1 polymer ?
#
loop_
_entity_poly.entity_id
_entity_poly.type
_entity_poly.pdbx_seq_one_letter_code
_entity_poly.pdbx_strand_id
1 'polypeptide(L)'
;LKMENSEKKELDIETFDPETARNMTEPSKQYLCKLSDNTYNIQFLRYKIRDMDSGITLVDIQDEAPEDLPVNEDLIQDEDRLLRYQFGPDFLELKNIGTTLEFSVGDKEVKDLVMIEKHYFKDELLKQYEFDFKFC
;
A
#
# COMPACT_ATOMS: atom_id res chain seq x y z
N LEU A 1 -5.49 -20.27 -34.87
CA LEU A 1 -4.89 -19.81 -33.60
C LEU A 1 -6.02 -19.68 -32.60
N LYS A 2 -6.17 -20.66 -31.71
CA LYS A 2 -7.18 -20.59 -30.64
C LYS A 2 -6.64 -19.60 -29.61
N MET A 3 -7.34 -18.50 -29.43
CA MET A 3 -7.12 -17.63 -28.28
C MET A 3 -7.64 -18.42 -27.08
N GLU A 4 -6.73 -18.93 -26.25
CA GLU A 4 -7.10 -19.45 -24.94
C GLU A 4 -7.57 -18.26 -24.12
N ASN A 5 -8.90 -18.19 -23.95
CA ASN A 5 -9.54 -17.28 -23.04
C ASN A 5 -9.23 -17.80 -21.64
N SER A 6 -8.11 -17.39 -21.05
CA SER A 6 -7.83 -17.68 -19.65
C SER A 6 -8.87 -16.92 -18.83
N GLU A 7 -9.89 -17.62 -18.35
CA GLU A 7 -10.81 -17.08 -17.36
C GLU A 7 -9.98 -16.61 -16.17
N LYS A 8 -9.80 -15.29 -16.04
CA LYS A 8 -9.15 -14.70 -14.87
C LYS A 8 -10.05 -15.00 -13.69
N LYS A 9 -9.62 -15.92 -12.83
CA LYS A 9 -10.30 -16.24 -11.58
C LYS A 9 -10.33 -14.96 -10.74
N GLU A 10 -11.53 -14.53 -10.38
CA GLU A 10 -11.73 -13.37 -9.52
C GLU A 10 -11.08 -13.64 -8.15
N LEU A 11 -10.37 -12.64 -7.62
CA LEU A 11 -9.67 -12.74 -6.33
C LEU A 11 -10.71 -12.83 -5.21
N ASP A 12 -10.59 -13.86 -4.39
CA ASP A 12 -11.44 -14.06 -3.23
C ASP A 12 -10.84 -13.30 -2.03
N ILE A 13 -11.60 -12.32 -1.53
CA ILE A 13 -11.21 -11.46 -0.41
C ILE A 13 -11.05 -12.27 0.88
N GLU A 14 -11.85 -13.32 1.09
CA GLU A 14 -11.82 -14.10 2.33
C GLU A 14 -10.57 -14.97 2.45
N THR A 15 -9.89 -15.25 1.33
CA THR A 15 -8.70 -16.10 1.27
C THR A 15 -7.46 -15.33 0.84
N PHE A 16 -7.52 -14.00 0.80
CA PHE A 16 -6.39 -13.17 0.38
C PHE A 16 -5.26 -13.21 1.42
N ASP A 17 -4.07 -13.59 0.97
CA ASP A 17 -2.89 -13.76 1.80
C ASP A 17 -1.63 -13.14 1.17
N PRO A 18 -0.50 -13.07 1.90
CA PRO A 18 0.73 -12.50 1.37
C PRO A 18 1.28 -13.24 0.14
N GLU A 19 1.08 -14.56 0.01
CA GLU A 19 1.53 -15.31 -1.17
C GLU A 19 0.73 -14.92 -2.41
N THR A 20 -0.58 -14.76 -2.26
CA THR A 20 -1.47 -14.26 -3.31
C THR A 20 -1.03 -12.86 -3.76
N ALA A 21 -0.77 -11.94 -2.82
CA ALA A 21 -0.26 -10.61 -3.13
C ALA A 21 1.06 -10.65 -3.94
N ARG A 22 2.02 -11.50 -3.55
CA ARG A 22 3.29 -11.67 -4.27
C ARG A 22 3.08 -12.16 -5.70
N ASN A 23 2.11 -13.04 -5.93
CA ASN A 23 1.84 -13.64 -7.23
C ASN A 23 0.95 -12.79 -8.15
N MET A 24 0.37 -11.68 -7.68
CA MET A 24 -0.42 -10.79 -8.54
C MET A 24 0.41 -10.23 -9.70
N THR A 25 -0.12 -10.32 -10.92
CA THR A 25 0.54 -9.77 -12.12
C THR A 25 -0.09 -8.48 -12.62
N GLU A 26 -1.22 -8.07 -12.03
CA GLU A 26 -1.99 -6.89 -12.40
C GLU A 26 -2.49 -6.15 -11.15
N PRO A 27 -2.81 -4.85 -11.24
CA PRO A 27 -3.40 -4.13 -10.11
C PRO A 27 -4.77 -4.69 -9.74
N SER A 28 -5.12 -4.66 -8.46
CA SER A 28 -6.48 -4.98 -8.04
C SER A 28 -7.45 -3.90 -8.53
N LYS A 29 -8.68 -4.31 -8.84
CA LYS A 29 -9.77 -3.39 -9.24
C LYS A 29 -10.58 -2.87 -8.05
N GLN A 30 -10.37 -3.46 -6.88
CA GLN A 30 -11.06 -3.17 -5.62
C GLN A 30 -10.11 -3.43 -4.45
N TYR A 31 -10.47 -2.97 -3.26
CA TYR A 31 -9.79 -3.36 -2.03
C TYR A 31 -9.99 -4.84 -1.73
N LEU A 32 -8.95 -5.49 -1.23
CA LEU A 32 -8.91 -6.93 -0.94
C LEU A 32 -9.01 -7.21 0.57
N CYS A 33 -9.51 -6.25 1.35
CA CYS A 33 -9.82 -6.34 2.76
C CYS A 33 -10.79 -5.23 3.16
N LYS A 34 -11.52 -5.46 4.25
CA LYS A 34 -12.37 -4.47 4.92
C LYS A 34 -11.54 -3.66 5.91
N LEU A 35 -12.05 -2.50 6.33
CA LEU A 35 -11.43 -1.72 7.40
C LEU A 35 -11.44 -2.49 8.73
N SER A 36 -12.49 -3.27 8.99
CA SER A 36 -12.64 -4.12 10.18
C SER A 36 -11.53 -5.16 10.33
N ASP A 37 -10.87 -5.52 9.22
CA ASP A 37 -9.81 -6.52 9.24
C ASP A 37 -8.52 -5.97 9.88
N ASN A 38 -8.40 -4.64 10.04
CA ASN A 38 -7.36 -3.96 10.81
C ASN A 38 -7.54 -4.11 12.33
N THR A 39 -7.58 -5.36 12.80
CA THR A 39 -7.84 -5.70 14.22
C THR A 39 -6.68 -5.38 15.19
N TYR A 40 -5.54 -4.94 14.64
CA TYR A 40 -4.35 -4.48 15.36
C TYR A 40 -4.28 -2.95 15.48
N ASN A 41 -5.24 -2.23 14.89
CA ASN A 41 -5.25 -0.77 14.85
C ASN A 41 -3.93 -0.18 14.32
N ILE A 42 -3.46 -0.69 13.18
CA ILE A 42 -2.29 -0.13 12.49
C ILE A 42 -2.73 1.17 11.83
N GLN A 43 -2.05 2.29 12.12
CA GLN A 43 -2.37 3.60 11.56
C GLN A 43 -1.12 4.24 10.95
N PHE A 44 -1.22 4.72 9.72
CA PHE A 44 -0.13 5.45 9.07
C PHE A 44 -0.15 6.91 9.52
N LEU A 45 0.93 7.33 10.18
CA LEU A 45 1.06 8.66 10.77
C LEU A 45 1.78 9.62 9.85
N ARG A 46 2.75 9.11 9.09
CA ARG A 46 3.51 9.92 8.16
C ARG A 46 4.03 9.10 7.00
N TYR A 47 3.92 9.66 5.81
CA TYR A 47 4.57 9.12 4.63
C TYR A 47 5.35 10.21 3.90
N LYS A 48 6.62 9.95 3.64
CA LYS A 48 7.54 10.89 3.03
C LYS A 48 8.30 10.26 1.87
N ILE A 49 8.39 10.99 0.76
CA ILE A 49 9.23 10.64 -0.40
C ILE A 49 10.29 11.72 -0.57
N ARG A 50 11.55 11.31 -0.68
CA ARG A 50 12.70 12.22 -0.89
C ARG A 50 13.57 11.73 -2.03
N ASP A 51 14.02 12.64 -2.87
CA ASP A 51 15.17 12.39 -3.74
C ASP A 51 16.44 12.37 -2.88
N MET A 52 17.12 11.22 -2.84
CA MET A 52 18.30 11.01 -2.01
C MET A 52 19.54 11.71 -2.58
N ASP A 53 19.56 12.02 -3.88
CA ASP A 53 20.70 12.65 -4.53
C ASP A 53 20.70 14.18 -4.28
N SER A 54 19.55 14.84 -4.43
CA SER A 54 19.43 16.29 -4.15
C SER A 54 19.00 16.62 -2.72
N GLY A 55 18.41 15.67 -2.00
CA GLY A 55 17.79 15.89 -0.68
C GLY A 55 16.40 16.53 -0.73
N ILE A 56 15.85 16.83 -1.92
CA ILE A 56 14.54 17.45 -2.08
C ILE A 56 13.45 16.49 -1.61
N THR A 57 12.54 16.99 -0.76
CA THR A 57 11.34 16.26 -0.35
C THR A 57 10.24 16.47 -1.39
N LEU A 58 9.77 15.37 -1.98
CA LEU A 58 8.78 15.37 -3.05
C LEU A 58 7.36 15.20 -2.49
N VAL A 59 7.23 14.44 -1.42
CA VAL A 59 5.98 14.20 -0.68
C VAL A 59 6.30 14.20 0.80
N ASP A 60 5.48 14.86 1.61
CA ASP A 60 5.51 14.79 3.07
C ASP A 60 4.06 14.92 3.56
N ILE A 61 3.44 13.78 3.82
CA ILE A 61 2.06 13.68 4.29
C ILE A 61 2.14 13.25 5.75
N GLN A 62 1.45 13.99 6.61
CA GLN A 62 1.42 13.74 8.04
C GLN A 62 -0.03 13.78 8.51
N ASP A 63 -0.40 12.79 9.30
CA ASP A 63 -1.67 12.77 10.02
C ASP A 63 -1.50 13.50 11.36
N GLU A 64 -2.47 14.34 11.72
CA GLU A 64 -2.35 15.29 12.83
C GLU A 64 -2.56 14.64 14.21
N ALA A 65 -3.17 13.46 14.29
CA ALA A 65 -3.22 12.64 15.51
C ALA A 65 -3.67 11.20 15.22
N PRO A 66 -3.03 10.17 15.83
CA PRO A 66 -3.63 8.84 15.87
C PRO A 66 -4.96 8.89 16.63
N GLU A 67 -6.05 8.53 15.97
CA GLU A 67 -7.34 8.39 16.64
C GLU A 67 -7.43 7.01 17.28
N ASP A 68 -7.49 6.94 18.61
CA ASP A 68 -7.81 5.68 19.33
C ASP A 68 -9.31 5.30 19.23
N LEU A 69 -10.07 6.02 18.40
CA LEU A 69 -11.50 5.80 18.23
C LEU A 69 -11.74 4.71 17.18
N PRO A 70 -12.75 3.84 17.40
CA PRO A 70 -13.13 2.85 16.41
C PRO A 70 -13.55 3.56 15.12
N VAL A 71 -12.88 3.20 14.02
CA VAL A 71 -13.17 3.68 12.69
C VAL A 71 -14.61 3.32 12.31
N ASN A 72 -15.44 4.33 12.07
CA ASN A 72 -16.78 4.11 11.54
C ASN A 72 -16.70 3.91 10.02
N GLU A 73 -16.72 2.65 9.59
CA GLU A 73 -16.60 2.28 8.17
C GLU A 73 -17.66 2.92 7.28
N ASP A 74 -18.87 3.19 7.82
CA ASP A 74 -19.96 3.81 7.08
C ASP A 74 -19.62 5.26 6.65
N LEU A 75 -18.61 5.87 7.27
CA LEU A 75 -18.15 7.23 6.97
C LEU A 75 -16.90 7.26 6.10
N ILE A 76 -16.19 6.14 5.92
CA ILE A 76 -14.97 6.08 5.11
C ILE A 76 -15.31 5.59 3.72
N GLN A 77 -14.98 6.39 2.72
CA GLN A 77 -15.11 6.02 1.32
C GLN A 77 -13.81 5.39 0.83
N ASP A 78 -13.91 4.59 -0.22
CA ASP A 78 -12.76 3.94 -0.87
C ASP A 78 -11.73 4.97 -1.38
N GLU A 79 -12.19 6.17 -1.74
CA GLU A 79 -11.37 7.31 -2.12
C GLU A 79 -10.50 7.84 -0.97
N ASP A 80 -10.94 7.73 0.28
CA ASP A 80 -10.18 8.20 1.46
C ASP A 80 -8.96 7.32 1.73
N ARG A 81 -8.98 6.07 1.23
CA ARG A 81 -7.88 5.11 1.30
C ARG A 81 -6.90 5.24 0.13
N LEU A 82 -7.17 6.13 -0.83
CA LEU A 82 -6.41 6.29 -2.07
C LEU A 82 -5.56 7.56 -2.05
N LEU A 83 -4.24 7.42 -2.24
CA LEU A 83 -3.37 8.55 -2.52
C LEU A 83 -3.18 8.75 -4.03
N ARG A 84 -3.37 9.99 -4.49
CA ARG A 84 -3.11 10.40 -5.88
C ARG A 84 -1.91 11.33 -5.94
N TYR A 85 -0.78 10.82 -6.43
CA TYR A 85 0.42 11.62 -6.64
C TYR A 85 0.33 12.42 -7.94
N GLN A 86 0.82 13.66 -7.89
CA GLN A 86 1.03 14.51 -9.06
C GLN A 86 2.51 14.84 -9.19
N PHE A 87 3.22 14.03 -9.97
CA PHE A 87 4.64 14.23 -10.24
C PHE A 87 4.85 14.80 -11.64
N GLY A 88 5.85 15.68 -11.77
CA GLY A 88 6.36 16.10 -13.06
C GLY A 88 7.15 14.97 -13.75
N PRO A 89 7.43 15.11 -15.06
CA PRO A 89 8.18 14.09 -15.83
C PRO A 89 9.56 13.80 -15.22
N ASP A 90 10.22 14.81 -14.66
CA ASP A 90 11.54 14.72 -14.02
C ASP A 90 11.58 13.68 -12.88
N PHE A 91 10.44 13.34 -12.29
CA PHE A 91 10.36 12.29 -11.26
C PHE A 91 10.83 10.93 -11.79
N LEU A 92 10.57 10.62 -13.05
CA LEU A 92 10.99 9.36 -13.67
C LEU A 92 12.49 9.30 -13.94
N GLU A 93 13.19 10.43 -13.85
CA GLU A 93 14.64 10.53 -14.04
C GLU A 93 15.42 10.36 -12.73
N LEU A 94 14.72 10.36 -11.58
CA LEU A 94 15.32 10.17 -10.27
C LEU A 94 15.92 8.77 -10.14
N LYS A 95 17.16 8.69 -9.65
CA LYS A 95 17.88 7.43 -9.50
C LYS A 95 17.67 6.80 -8.13
N ASN A 96 17.75 7.62 -7.08
CA ASN A 96 17.70 7.17 -5.70
C ASN A 96 16.55 7.85 -4.97
N ILE A 97 15.44 7.14 -4.78
CA ILE A 97 14.30 7.62 -4.00
C ILE A 97 14.33 6.95 -2.64
N GLY A 98 14.19 7.76 -1.59
CA GLY A 98 14.01 7.29 -0.22
C GLY A 98 12.57 7.51 0.22
N THR A 99 11.95 6.46 0.78
CA THR A 99 10.65 6.54 1.44
C THR A 99 10.84 6.46 2.95
N THR A 100 9.98 7.16 3.69
CA THR A 100 9.87 7.03 5.14
C THR A 100 8.41 6.84 5.47
N LEU A 101 8.11 5.78 6.22
CA LEU A 101 6.77 5.46 6.71
C LEU A 101 6.84 5.43 8.23
N GLU A 102 6.04 6.27 8.88
CA GLU A 102 5.82 6.24 10.32
C GLU A 102 4.41 5.70 10.55
N PHE A 103 4.27 4.75 11.47
CA PHE A 103 2.99 4.15 11.80
C PHE A 103 2.91 3.80 13.29
N SER A 104 1.70 3.73 13.81
CA SER A 104 1.41 3.18 15.15
C SER A 104 0.79 1.79 15.03
N VAL A 105 0.88 1.05 16.12
CA VAL A 105 0.18 -0.21 16.37
C VAL A 105 -0.62 -0.02 17.66
N GLY A 106 -1.82 -0.57 17.72
CA GLY A 106 -2.64 -0.53 18.92
C GLY A 106 -2.12 -1.45 20.03
N ASP A 107 -3.02 -1.87 20.93
CA ASP A 107 -2.63 -2.60 22.15
C ASP A 107 -2.19 -4.06 21.92
N LYS A 108 -2.36 -4.59 20.71
CA LYS A 108 -2.03 -5.99 20.38
C LYS A 108 -0.69 -6.06 19.67
N GLU A 109 0.20 -6.90 20.19
CA GLU A 109 1.47 -7.22 19.54
C GLU A 109 1.24 -7.75 18.12
N VAL A 110 2.05 -7.26 17.17
CA VAL A 110 2.02 -7.74 15.78
C VAL A 110 3.30 -8.54 15.51
N LYS A 111 3.13 -9.76 15.03
CA LYS A 111 4.22 -10.63 14.57
C LYS A 111 4.14 -10.75 13.05
N ASP A 112 5.31 -10.79 12.44
CA ASP A 112 5.47 -11.05 11.00
C ASP A 112 4.72 -10.05 10.11
N LEU A 113 4.70 -8.77 10.52
CA LEU A 113 4.11 -7.70 9.72
C LEU A 113 4.90 -7.50 8.42
N VAL A 114 4.23 -7.69 7.29
CA VAL A 114 4.81 -7.53 5.96
C VAL A 114 4.01 -6.51 5.14
N MET A 115 4.72 -5.59 4.49
CA MET A 115 4.16 -4.70 3.48
C MET A 115 4.70 -5.09 2.11
N ILE A 116 3.81 -5.43 1.19
CA ILE A 116 4.14 -5.73 -0.20
C ILE A 116 3.59 -4.58 -1.06
N GLU A 117 4.48 -3.77 -1.62
CA GLU A 117 4.14 -2.64 -2.47
C GLU A 117 4.45 -2.97 -3.93
N LYS A 118 3.44 -2.89 -4.81
CA LYS A 118 3.56 -3.23 -6.24
C LYS A 118 3.16 -2.06 -7.11
N HIS A 119 4.03 -1.72 -8.06
CA HIS A 119 3.84 -0.63 -9.00
C HIS A 119 3.58 -1.21 -10.39
N TYR A 120 2.50 -0.76 -11.03
CA TYR A 120 2.10 -1.23 -12.35
C TYR A 120 2.01 -0.05 -13.33
N PHE A 121 2.28 -0.30 -14.61
CA PHE A 121 1.98 0.61 -15.70
C PHE A 121 1.24 -0.13 -16.80
N LYS A 122 -0.02 0.24 -17.04
CA LYS A 122 -0.90 -0.44 -18.00
C LYS A 122 -0.96 -1.97 -17.79
N ASP A 123 -1.23 -2.37 -16.55
CA ASP A 123 -1.33 -3.78 -16.11
C ASP A 123 -0.02 -4.59 -16.17
N GLU A 124 1.10 -3.96 -16.48
CA GLU A 124 2.43 -4.58 -16.42
C GLU A 124 3.14 -4.21 -15.11
N LEU A 125 3.65 -5.22 -14.39
CA LEU A 125 4.41 -5.01 -13.16
C LEU A 125 5.75 -4.32 -13.46
N LEU A 126 5.93 -3.10 -12.95
CA LEU A 126 7.20 -2.38 -13.02
C LEU A 126 8.16 -2.81 -11.91
N LYS A 127 7.64 -2.86 -10.68
CA LYS A 127 8.44 -3.11 -9.50
C LYS A 127 7.61 -3.64 -8.35
N GLN A 128 8.21 -4.51 -7.55
CA GLN A 128 7.69 -4.99 -6.28
C GLN A 128 8.73 -4.71 -5.19
N TYR A 129 8.28 -4.17 -4.08
CA TYR A 129 9.03 -4.00 -2.85
C TYR A 129 8.36 -4.80 -1.74
N GLU A 130 9.15 -5.42 -0.88
CA GLU A 130 8.67 -6.18 0.26
C GLU A 130 9.44 -5.73 1.50
N PHE A 131 8.70 -5.32 2.53
CA PHE A 131 9.23 -4.82 3.79
C PHE A 131 8.74 -5.70 4.93
N ASP A 132 9.68 -6.31 5.64
CA ASP A 132 9.41 -7.15 6.81
C ASP A 132 9.74 -6.35 8.07
N PHE A 133 8.69 -5.96 8.80
CA PHE A 133 8.79 -5.10 9.98
C PHE A 133 9.05 -5.89 11.27
N LYS A 134 9.11 -7.23 11.19
CA LYS A 134 9.34 -8.12 12.35
C LYS A 134 8.28 -7.91 13.44
N PHE A 135 8.73 -7.75 14.69
CA PHE A 135 7.88 -7.58 15.86
C PHE A 135 7.59 -6.10 16.07
N CYS A 136 6.31 -5.74 16.19
CA CYS A 136 5.85 -4.39 16.47
C CYS A 136 4.98 -4.39 17.73
#